data_AF-A0AAW5Q541-F1
#
_entry.id   AF-A0AAW5Q541-F1
#
_cell.length_a   1.000
_cell.length_b   1.000
_cell.length_c   1.000
_cell.angle_alpha   90.00
_cell.angle_beta   90.00
_cell.angle_gamma   90.00
#
_symmetry.space_group_name_H-M   'P 1'
#
loop_
_entity.id
_entity.type
_entity.pdbx_description
1 polymer ?
#
loop_
_entity_poly.entity_id
_entity_poly.type
_entity_poly.pdbx_seq_one_letter_code
_entity_poly.pdbx_strand_id
1 'polypeptide(L)' 'MVRAIEALAGTPRPPGAIQLAVGDGELRIRVGGHRVIYDIEDEALVVLVLRIGHRGDVYK' A
#
# COMPACT_ATOMS: atom_id res chain seq x y z
N MET A 1 -3.59 10.20 5.96
CA MET A 1 -4.14 8.93 5.42
C MET A 1 -4.62 9.15 3.99
N VAL A 2 -5.78 9.80 3.79
CA VAL A 2 -6.41 10.01 2.47
C VAL A 2 -5.42 10.56 1.43
N ARG A 3 -4.73 11.68 1.73
CA ARG A 3 -3.72 12.26 0.83
C ARG A 3 -2.59 11.31 0.42
N ALA A 4 -2.21 10.39 1.31
CA ALA A 4 -1.14 9.44 1.01
C ALA A 4 -1.63 8.32 0.07
N ILE A 5 -2.92 7.95 0.15
CA ILE A 5 -3.55 7.00 -0.77
C ILE A 5 -3.76 7.66 -2.13
N GLU A 6 -4.27 8.88 -2.16
CA GLU A 6 -4.44 9.65 -3.41
C GLU A 6 -3.11 9.81 -4.16
N ALA A 7 -2.01 10.04 -3.43
CA ALA A 7 -0.67 10.16 -4.02
C ALA A 7 -0.21 8.88 -4.72
N LEU A 8 -0.72 7.69 -4.36
CA LEU A 8 -0.37 6.43 -5.02
C LEU A 8 -0.84 6.41 -6.48
N ALA A 9 -1.87 7.16 -6.86
CA ALA A 9 -2.30 7.24 -8.25
C ALA A 9 -1.22 7.86 -9.16
N GLY A 10 -0.45 8.82 -8.65
CA GLY A 10 0.63 9.47 -9.40
C GLY A 10 1.99 8.80 -9.21
N THR A 11 2.22 8.15 -8.07
CA THR A 11 3.46 7.40 -7.80
C THR A 11 3.12 6.10 -7.08
N PRO A 12 2.75 5.03 -7.82
CA PRO A 12 2.31 3.76 -7.23
C PRO A 12 3.39 3.05 -6.41
N ARG A 13 4.68 3.31 -6.68
CA ARG A 13 5.83 2.72 -5.98
C ARG A 13 6.69 3.82 -5.34
N PRO A 14 6.17 4.58 -4.35
CA PRO A 14 6.89 5.71 -3.79
C PRO A 14 8.09 5.25 -2.94
N PRO A 15 9.04 6.14 -2.63
CA PRO A 15 10.15 5.82 -1.72
C PRO A 15 9.65 5.25 -0.39
N GLY A 16 10.22 4.11 0.01
CA GLY A 16 9.82 3.40 1.24
C GLY A 16 8.60 2.47 1.07
N ALA A 17 8.05 2.32 -0.13
CA ALA A 17 7.20 1.19 -0.47
C ALA A 17 8.04 -0.10 -0.39
N ILE A 18 7.51 -1.10 0.30
CA ILE A 18 8.18 -2.38 0.52
C ILE A 18 7.22 -3.48 0.08
N GLN A 19 7.66 -4.36 -0.81
CA GLN A 19 6.91 -5.57 -1.16
C GLN A 19 6.84 -6.49 0.05
N LEU A 20 5.67 -7.05 0.30
CA LEU A 20 5.49 -8.03 1.36
C LEU A 20 6.25 -9.31 1.02
N ALA A 21 6.87 -9.92 2.03
CA ALA A 21 7.61 -11.17 1.86
C ALA A 21 6.69 -12.38 1.64
N VAL A 22 5.41 -12.25 2.00
CA VAL A 22 4.38 -13.26 1.85
C VAL A 22 3.17 -12.60 1.19
N GLY A 23 2.59 -13.29 0.21
CA GLY A 23 1.54 -12.76 -0.65
C GLY A 23 1.92 -12.90 -2.13
N ASP A 24 1.16 -12.25 -3.00
CA ASP A 24 1.28 -12.35 -4.46
C ASP A 24 1.99 -11.14 -5.08
N GLY A 25 2.60 -10.28 -4.26
CA GLY A 25 3.37 -9.13 -4.73
C GLY A 25 2.93 -7.79 -4.14
N GLU A 26 2.02 -7.83 -3.17
CA GLU A 26 1.46 -6.63 -2.55
C GLU A 26 2.56 -5.77 -1.94
N LEU A 27 2.35 -4.46 -2.06
CA LEU A 27 3.22 -3.44 -1.53
C LEU A 27 2.64 -2.88 -0.24
N ARG A 28 3.54 -2.34 0.59
CA ARG A 28 3.18 -1.66 1.82
C ARG A 28 3.90 -0.33 1.96
N ILE A 29 3.13 0.71 2.27
CA ILE A 29 3.66 2.00 2.74
C ILE A 29 3.27 2.27 4.20
N ARG A 30 4.09 3.08 4.87
CA ARG A 30 3.79 3.61 6.20
C ARG A 30 3.24 5.02 6.09
N VAL A 31 2.08 5.25 6.71
CA VAL A 31 1.46 6.58 6.78
C VAL A 31 1.23 6.93 8.25
N GLY A 32 2.22 7.60 8.85
CA GLY A 32 2.23 7.89 10.29
C GLY A 32 2.21 6.61 11.14
N GLY A 33 1.17 6.43 11.96
CA GLY A 33 0.95 5.24 12.79
C GLY A 33 0.34 4.03 12.07
N HIS A 34 -0.03 4.18 10.80
CA HIS A 34 -0.74 3.16 10.03
C HIS A 34 0.13 2.53 8.93
N ARG A 35 -0.29 1.35 8.48
CA ARG A 35 0.19 0.70 7.26
C ARG A 35 -0.95 0.62 6.26
N VAL A 36 -0.62 0.87 5.01
CA VAL A 36 -1.50 0.62 3.86
C VAL A 36 -0.88 -0.51 3.08
N ILE A 37 -1.62 -1.60 2.88
CA ILE A 37 -1.28 -2.69 1.97
C ILE A 37 -2.12 -2.49 0.71
N TYR A 38 -1.46 -2.57 -0.44
CA TYR A 38 -2.09 -2.36 -1.72
C TYR A 38 -1.39 -3.20 -2.80
N ASP A 39 -2.10 -3.41 -3.89
CA ASP A 39 -1.57 -4.06 -5.08
C ASP A 39 -1.60 -3.10 -6.29
N ILE A 40 -0.83 -3.41 -7.32
CA ILE A 40 -0.76 -2.65 -8.57
C ILE A 40 -1.05 -3.58 -9.73
N GLU A 41 -2.12 -3.29 -10.45
CA GLU A 41 -2.41 -3.92 -11.74
C GLU A 41 -1.91 -2.98 -12.84
N ASP A 42 -0.64 -3.14 -13.26
CA ASP A 42 0.01 -2.22 -14.19
C ASP A 42 -0.71 -2.13 -15.55
N GLU A 43 -1.29 -3.23 -16.05
CA GLU A 43 -2.02 -3.27 -17.33
C GLU A 43 -3.37 -2.54 -17.26
N ALA A 44 -3.99 -2.49 -16.08
CA ALA A 44 -5.27 -1.83 -15.85
C ALA A 44 -5.13 -0.39 -15.33
N LEU A 45 -3.90 0.05 -15.01
CA LEU A 45 -3.61 1.32 -14.34
C LEU A 45 -4.36 1.45 -13.00
N VAL A 46 -4.55 0.34 -12.29
CA VAL A 46 -5.28 0.28 -11.03
C VAL A 46 -4.32 0.12 -9.87
N VAL A 47 -4.54 0.92 -8.83
CA VAL A 47 -3.95 0.72 -7.50
C VAL A 47 -5.06 0.26 -6.56
N LEU A 48 -5.01 -1.00 -6.14
CA LEU A 48 -6.03 -1.61 -5.29
C LEU A 48 -5.60 -1.56 -3.83
N VAL A 49 -6.26 -0.73 -3.02
CA VAL A 49 -6.00 -0.70 -1.58
C VAL A 49 -6.72 -1.86 -0.91
N LEU A 50 -5.94 -2.83 -0.42
CA LEU A 50 -6.47 -4.07 0.15
C LEU A 50 -6.78 -3.91 1.64
N ARG A 51 -5.86 -3.31 2.41
CA ARG A 51 -6.03 -3.13 3.86
C ARG A 51 -5.37 -1.86 4.38
N ILE A 52 -6.01 -1.26 5.38
CA ILE A 52 -5.47 -0.15 6.16
C ILE A 52 -5.62 -0.51 7.64
N GLY A 53 -4.57 -0.30 8.42
CA GLY A 53 -4.68 -0.48 9.87
C GLY A 53 -3.50 0.08 10.65
N HIS A 54 -3.67 0.14 11.96
CA HIS A 54 -2.64 0.65 12.87
C HIS A 54 -1.48 -0.35 13.02
N ARG A 55 -0.32 0.12 13.51
CA ARG A 55 0.86 -0.72 13.71
C ARG A 55 0.52 -1.96 14.54
N GLY A 56 0.62 -3.14 13.92
CA GLY A 56 0.40 -4.44 14.56
C GLY A 56 -0.94 -5.11 14.23
N ASP A 57 -1.96 -4.33 13.84
CA ASP A 57 -3.30 -4.88 13.56
C ASP A 57 -3.50 -5.28 12.09
N VAL A 58 -2.67 -4.79 11.18
CA VAL A 58 -2.77 -5.09 9.75
C VAL A 58 -2.46 -6.56 9.40
N TYR A 59 -1.83 -7.30 10.32
CA TYR A 59 -1.46 -8.71 10.14
C TYR A 59 -2.37 -9.67 10.91
N LYS A 60 -3.43 -9.18 11.54
CA LYS A 60 -4.43 -10.00 12.22
C LYS A 60 -5.60 -10.34 11.29
#